data_AF-A0A7S4EZL0-F1
#
_entry.id   AF-A0A7S4EZL0-F1
#
_cell.length_a   1.000
_cell.length_b   1.000
_cell.length_c   1.000
_cell.angle_alpha   90.00
_cell.angle_beta   90.00
_cell.angle_gamma   90.00
#
_symmetry.space_group_name_H-M   'P 1'
#
loop_
_entity.id
_entity.type
_entity.pdbx_description
1 polymer ?
#
loop_
_entity_poly.entity_id
_entity_poly.type
_entity_poly.pdbx_seq_one_letter_code
_entity_poly.pdbx_strand_id
1 'polypeptide(L)'
;ERALSANASVRSAWVETTVAAVQRAHMDGVVFDWEAPCPVGSPLQYYYTLLISETRQALMKISPSYQITTCVAWSPDDIDGRGYNMTAFAEATDLLFVMDYDTRSQVATTPVRTRFLRKLKAGLAL
;
A
#
# COMPACT_ATOMS: atom_id res chain seq x y z
N GLU A 1 -9.77 0.64 0.06
CA GLU A 1 -10.47 1.59 0.96
C GLU A 1 -11.62 1.00 1.75
N ARG A 2 -12.62 0.30 1.15
CA ARG A 2 -13.77 -0.25 1.91
C ARG A 2 -13.40 -1.12 3.12
N ALA A 3 -12.26 -1.81 3.09
CA ALA A 3 -11.78 -2.64 4.20
C ALA A 3 -11.07 -1.86 5.33
N LEU A 4 -10.60 -0.64 5.08
CA LEU A 4 -9.90 0.18 6.07
C LEU A 4 -10.91 0.92 6.94
N SER A 5 -11.55 0.19 7.84
CA SER A 5 -12.70 0.66 8.60
C SER A 5 -12.56 0.38 10.09
N ALA A 6 -13.18 1.23 10.92
CA ALA A 6 -13.38 0.96 12.35
C ALA A 6 -14.26 -0.28 12.59
N ASN A 7 -15.14 -0.61 11.63
CA ASN A 7 -16.09 -1.70 11.76
C ASN A 7 -15.39 -3.06 11.60
N ALA A 8 -15.30 -3.80 12.70
CA ALA A 8 -14.68 -5.12 12.72
C ALA A 8 -15.34 -6.11 11.76
N SER A 9 -16.66 -6.10 11.63
CA SER A 9 -17.37 -7.02 10.70
C SER A 9 -16.99 -6.77 9.24
N VAL A 10 -16.74 -5.51 8.86
CA VAL A 10 -16.29 -5.16 7.51
C VAL A 10 -14.87 -5.69 7.27
N ARG A 11 -13.98 -5.58 8.26
CA ARG A 11 -12.63 -6.13 8.16
C ARG A 11 -12.66 -7.66 8.12
N SER A 12 -13.39 -8.30 9.04
CA SER A 12 -13.54 -9.76 9.07
C SER A 12 -14.05 -10.33 7.74
N ALA A 13 -15.06 -9.71 7.13
CA ALA A 13 -15.56 -10.15 5.82
C ALA A 13 -14.49 -10.06 4.72
N TRP A 14 -13.66 -9.00 4.75
CA TRP A 14 -12.53 -8.87 3.83
C TRP A 14 -11.45 -9.93 4.10
N VAL A 15 -11.13 -10.19 5.38
CA VAL A 15 -10.15 -11.20 5.80
C VAL A 15 -10.59 -12.60 5.36
N GLU A 16 -11.84 -12.99 5.62
CA GLU A 16 -12.40 -14.28 5.22
C GLU A 16 -12.35 -14.47 3.70
N THR A 17 -12.71 -13.42 2.95
CA THR A 17 -12.62 -13.43 1.49
C THR A 17 -11.17 -13.61 1.01
N THR A 18 -10.23 -12.93 1.65
CA THR A 18 -8.79 -13.00 1.33
C THR A 18 -8.22 -14.38 1.63
N VAL A 19 -8.51 -14.94 2.80
CA VAL A 19 -8.10 -16.29 3.19
C VAL A 19 -8.62 -17.33 2.20
N ALA A 20 -9.90 -17.24 1.82
CA ALA A 20 -10.49 -18.14 0.83
C ALA A 20 -9.82 -18.01 -0.55
N ALA A 21 -9.40 -16.81 -0.94
CA ALA A 21 -8.65 -16.60 -2.18
C ALA A 21 -7.25 -17.23 -2.12
N VAL A 22 -6.52 -17.02 -1.02
CA VAL A 22 -5.19 -17.61 -0.80
C VAL A 22 -5.23 -19.14 -0.89
N GLN A 23 -6.16 -19.78 -0.18
CA GLN A 23 -6.28 -21.25 -0.18
C GLN A 23 -6.68 -21.80 -1.55
N ARG A 24 -7.66 -21.18 -2.20
CA ARG A 24 -8.17 -21.61 -3.51
C ARG A 24 -7.12 -21.49 -4.60
N ALA A 25 -6.26 -20.48 -4.52
CA ALA A 25 -5.20 -20.24 -5.50
C ALA A 25 -3.85 -20.87 -5.11
N HIS A 26 -3.80 -21.62 -4.00
CA HIS A 26 -2.56 -22.22 -3.48
C HIS A 26 -1.42 -21.20 -3.32
N MET A 27 -1.74 -19.99 -2.86
CA MET A 27 -0.76 -18.93 -2.62
C MET A 27 -0.04 -19.15 -1.29
N ASP A 28 1.20 -18.70 -1.18
CA ASP A 28 1.99 -18.80 0.05
C ASP A 28 1.76 -17.63 1.02
N GLY A 29 0.88 -16.68 0.70
CA GLY A 29 0.71 -15.50 1.52
C GLY A 29 -0.09 -14.36 0.90
N VAL A 30 0.03 -13.18 1.51
CA VAL A 30 -0.61 -11.93 1.08
C VAL A 30 0.40 -10.78 1.12
N VAL A 31 0.42 -9.98 0.05
CA VAL A 31 1.12 -8.69 -0.01
C VAL A 31 0.11 -7.57 0.13
N PHE A 32 0.32 -6.68 1.09
CA PHE A 32 -0.48 -5.49 1.27
C PHE A 32 0.16 -4.30 0.56
N ASP A 33 -0.54 -3.75 -0.42
CA ASP A 33 -0.03 -2.69 -1.30
C ASP A 33 -1.08 -1.57 -1.46
N TRP A 34 -1.41 -0.90 -0.35
CA TRP A 34 -2.31 0.25 -0.39
C TRP A 34 -1.50 1.53 -0.56
N GLU A 35 -1.68 2.17 -1.71
CA GLU A 35 -0.87 3.30 -2.19
C GLU A 35 -1.60 4.66 -2.16
N ALA A 36 -2.69 4.78 -1.38
CA ALA A 36 -3.49 6.00 -1.34
C ALA A 36 -3.07 6.95 -0.20
N PRO A 37 -3.33 8.27 -0.33
CA PRO A 37 -3.04 9.23 0.73
C PRO A 37 -3.65 8.83 2.09
N CYS A 38 -2.83 8.91 3.13
CA CYS A 38 -3.19 8.66 4.52
C CYS A 38 -2.50 9.70 5.40
N PRO A 39 -3.19 10.81 5.72
CA PRO A 39 -2.60 11.88 6.51
C PRO A 39 -2.00 11.38 7.82
N VAL A 40 -0.89 11.98 8.25
CA VAL A 40 -0.27 11.69 9.54
C VAL A 40 -1.28 11.83 10.69
N GLY A 41 -1.39 10.81 11.53
CA GLY A 41 -2.36 10.76 12.64
C GLY A 41 -3.78 10.34 12.25
N SER A 42 -4.02 10.01 10.97
CA SER A 42 -5.32 9.49 10.52
C SER A 42 -5.65 8.15 11.17
N PRO A 43 -6.90 7.90 11.61
CA PRO A 43 -7.35 6.58 12.06
C PRO A 43 -7.14 5.47 11.02
N LEU A 44 -7.04 5.83 9.74
CA LEU A 44 -6.77 4.87 8.65
C LEU A 44 -5.44 4.12 8.85
N GLN A 45 -4.43 4.74 9.45
CA GLN A 45 -3.15 4.09 9.75
C GLN A 45 -3.36 2.91 10.71
N TYR A 46 -4.16 3.14 11.74
CA TYR A 46 -4.52 2.12 12.71
C TYR A 46 -5.40 1.03 12.09
N TYR A 47 -6.42 1.40 11.31
CA TYR A 47 -7.28 0.41 10.65
C TYR A 47 -6.52 -0.44 9.64
N TYR A 48 -5.51 0.12 8.97
CA TYR A 48 -4.67 -0.64 8.06
C TYR A 48 -3.80 -1.65 8.80
N THR A 49 -3.12 -1.22 9.87
CA THR A 49 -2.35 -2.12 10.75
C THR A 49 -3.23 -3.24 11.32
N LEU A 50 -4.45 -2.92 11.75
CA LEU A 50 -5.41 -3.90 12.24
C LEU A 50 -5.77 -4.92 11.15
N LEU A 51 -6.06 -4.47 9.93
CA LEU A 51 -6.42 -5.36 8.83
C LEU A 51 -5.26 -6.33 8.49
N ILE A 52 -4.02 -5.83 8.45
CA ILE A 52 -2.81 -6.65 8.24
C ILE A 52 -2.70 -7.70 9.36
N SER A 53 -2.82 -7.26 10.62
CA SER A 53 -2.70 -8.14 11.80
C SER A 53 -3.80 -9.21 11.85
N GLU A 54 -5.05 -8.83 11.58
CA GLU A 54 -6.19 -9.74 11.55
C GLU A 54 -6.03 -10.79 10.43
N THR A 55 -5.51 -10.38 9.27
CA THR A 55 -5.21 -11.30 8.16
C THR A 55 -4.08 -12.26 8.51
N ARG A 56 -2.99 -11.76 9.11
CA ARG A 56 -1.89 -12.58 9.62
C ARG A 56 -2.40 -13.64 10.58
N GLN A 57 -3.16 -13.24 11.59
CA GLN A 57 -3.69 -14.16 12.59
C GLN A 57 -4.62 -15.21 11.97
N ALA A 58 -5.45 -14.83 11.00
CA ALA A 58 -6.34 -15.77 10.31
C ALA A 58 -5.56 -16.82 9.51
N LEU A 59 -4.54 -16.43 8.76
CA LEU A 59 -3.71 -17.36 7.99
C LEU A 59 -2.83 -18.22 8.90
N MET A 60 -2.22 -17.65 9.94
CA MET A 60 -1.40 -18.42 10.90
C MET A 60 -2.17 -19.51 11.63
N LYS A 61 -3.48 -19.32 11.88
CA LYS A 61 -4.35 -20.37 12.44
C LYS A 61 -4.52 -21.57 11.51
N ILE A 62 -4.34 -21.38 10.21
CA ILE A 62 -4.43 -22.44 9.20
C ILE A 62 -3.06 -23.09 9.03
N SER A 63 -2.01 -22.29 8.87
CA SER A 63 -0.63 -22.76 8.79
C SER A 63 0.35 -21.64 9.18
N PRO A 64 1.38 -21.93 9.99
CA PRO A 64 2.41 -20.95 10.33
C PRO A 64 3.34 -20.61 9.14
N SER A 65 3.25 -21.33 8.02
CA SER A 65 4.10 -21.11 6.85
C SER A 65 3.63 -19.98 5.94
N TYR A 66 2.40 -19.47 6.10
CA TYR A 66 1.92 -18.35 5.28
C TYR A 66 2.69 -17.07 5.60
N GLN A 67 3.03 -16.31 4.57
CA GLN A 67 3.75 -15.05 4.69
C GLN A 67 2.82 -13.84 4.52
N ILE A 68 2.98 -12.86 5.41
CA ILE A 68 2.35 -11.54 5.28
C ILE A 68 3.46 -10.54 4.99
N THR A 69 3.25 -9.72 3.97
CA THR A 69 4.20 -8.67 3.60
C THR A 69 3.48 -7.36 3.33
N THR A 70 4.17 -6.24 3.46
CA THR A 70 3.57 -4.92 3.22
C THR A 70 4.54 -4.04 2.45
N CYS A 71 4.04 -3.45 1.37
CA CYS A 71 4.77 -2.45 0.61
C CYS A 71 4.71 -1.10 1.34
N VAL A 72 5.84 -0.41 1.43
CA VAL A 72 5.95 0.93 2.02
C VAL A 72 6.64 1.86 1.05
N ALA A 73 6.29 3.15 1.13
CA ALA A 73 6.95 4.17 0.33
C ALA A 73 8.45 4.25 0.69
N TRP A 74 9.25 4.73 -0.26
CA TRP A 74 10.71 4.86 -0.11
C TRP A 74 11.15 5.87 0.96
N SER A 75 10.26 6.78 1.38
CA SER A 75 10.55 7.76 2.43
C SER A 75 9.52 7.66 3.57
N PRO A 76 9.98 7.74 4.84
CA PRO A 76 9.09 7.80 5.99
C PRO A 76 8.42 9.16 6.19
N ASP A 77 8.87 10.20 5.47
CA ASP A 77 8.48 11.60 5.70
C ASP A 77 7.19 12.00 4.94
N ASP A 78 6.13 11.20 5.08
CA ASP A 78 4.79 11.46 4.47
C ASP A 78 4.85 11.71 2.95
N ILE A 79 5.74 11.00 2.25
CA ILE A 79 5.89 11.15 0.80
C ILE A 79 4.60 10.80 0.06
N ASP A 80 4.20 11.63 -0.89
CA ASP A 80 2.94 11.51 -1.64
C ASP A 80 1.69 11.47 -0.73
N GLY A 81 1.79 12.03 0.49
CA GLY A 81 0.73 12.01 1.50
C GLY A 81 0.53 10.64 2.13
N ARG A 82 1.53 9.75 2.06
CA ARG A 82 1.51 8.38 2.60
C ARG A 82 2.18 8.31 3.97
N GLY A 83 1.62 9.03 4.94
CA GLY A 83 2.09 9.10 6.33
C GLY A 83 1.82 7.83 7.13
N TYR A 84 2.08 6.65 6.58
CA TYR A 84 1.80 5.37 7.22
C TYR A 84 2.65 5.12 8.47
N ASN A 85 2.11 4.31 9.40
CA ASN A 85 2.85 3.88 10.58
C ASN A 85 3.75 2.69 10.25
N MET A 86 4.95 2.97 9.73
CA MET A 86 5.89 1.93 9.28
C MET A 86 6.33 0.99 10.41
N THR A 87 6.48 1.49 11.64
CA THR A 87 6.81 0.65 12.81
C THR A 87 5.71 -0.36 13.08
N ALA A 88 4.44 0.07 13.09
CA ALA A 88 3.32 -0.82 13.30
C ALA A 88 3.15 -1.83 12.15
N PHE A 89 3.49 -1.45 10.91
CA PHE A 89 3.52 -2.40 9.80
C PHE A 89 4.63 -3.43 9.96
N ALA A 90 5.83 -3.01 10.38
CA ALA A 90 6.95 -3.91 10.64
C ALA A 90 6.61 -4.97 11.70
N GLU A 91 5.87 -4.58 12.74
CA GLU A 91 5.41 -5.50 13.79
C GLU A 91 4.32 -6.47 13.33
N ALA A 92 3.48 -6.04 12.37
CA ALA A 92 2.33 -6.81 11.89
C ALA A 92 2.64 -7.76 10.72
N THR A 93 3.85 -7.71 10.16
CA THR A 93 4.23 -8.35 8.89
C THR A 93 5.53 -9.15 9.02
N ASP A 94 5.81 -10.07 8.09
CA ASP A 94 7.08 -10.80 8.06
C ASP A 94 8.18 -10.00 7.37
N LEU A 95 7.83 -9.26 6.31
CA LEU A 95 8.75 -8.43 5.52
C LEU A 95 8.08 -7.11 5.13
N LEU A 96 8.87 -6.03 5.18
CA LEU A 96 8.53 -4.76 4.57
C LEU A 96 9.24 -4.61 3.23
N PHE A 97 8.48 -4.42 2.16
CA PHE A 97 9.01 -4.12 0.85
C PHE A 97 9.08 -2.61 0.67
N VAL A 98 10.29 -2.06 0.76
CA VAL A 98 10.53 -0.64 0.51
C VAL A 98 10.50 -0.41 -1.00
N MET A 99 9.54 0.39 -1.46
CA MET A 99 9.39 0.77 -2.86
C MET A 99 10.41 1.84 -3.25
N ASP A 100 11.71 1.53 -3.20
CA ASP A 100 12.84 2.41 -3.54
C ASP A 100 12.96 2.68 -5.05
N TYR A 101 11.85 3.11 -5.62
CA TYR A 101 11.64 3.56 -6.98
C TYR A 101 10.65 4.72 -6.94
N ASP A 102 10.44 5.39 -8.07
CA ASP A 102 9.59 6.59 -8.14
C ASP A 102 9.96 7.69 -7.12
N THR A 103 11.25 7.80 -6.81
CA THR A 103 11.80 8.73 -5.80
C THR A 103 11.69 10.22 -6.17
N ARG A 104 11.22 10.52 -7.38
CA ARG A 104 10.81 11.87 -7.80
C ARG A 104 9.32 12.15 -7.56
N SER A 105 8.68 11.34 -6.70
CA SER A 105 7.25 11.31 -6.42
C SER A 105 6.42 10.91 -7.64
N GLN A 106 5.25 10.32 -7.40
CA GLN A 106 4.22 10.23 -8.43
C GLN A 106 3.70 11.66 -8.71
N VAL A 107 4.40 12.39 -9.59
CA VAL A 107 4.06 13.77 -9.95
C VAL A 107 2.71 13.78 -10.68
N ALA A 108 1.61 13.87 -9.92
CA ALA A 108 0.26 13.96 -10.47
C ALA A 108 -0.06 15.34 -11.07
N THR A 109 0.86 16.30 -11.03
CA THR A 109 0.58 17.69 -11.42
C THR A 109 1.03 18.09 -12.83
N THR A 110 1.57 17.19 -13.65
CA THR A 110 1.70 17.48 -15.10
C THR A 110 1.75 16.21 -15.94
N PRO A 111 0.91 16.07 -16.99
CA PRO A 111 1.13 15.02 -17.98
C PRO A 111 2.52 15.19 -18.61
N VAL A 112 3.28 14.12 -18.77
CA VAL A 112 4.63 14.11 -19.40
C VAL A 112 4.59 14.48 -20.91
N ARG A 113 3.49 15.05 -21.40
CA ARG A 113 3.34 15.60 -22.76
C ARG A 113 3.17 17.11 -22.73
N THR A 114 4.25 17.90 -22.59
CA THR A 114 4.28 19.24 -23.26
C THR A 114 5.61 20.00 -23.28
N ARG A 115 6.73 19.55 -22.70
CA ARG A 115 7.95 20.39 -22.72
C ARG A 115 8.92 20.17 -23.89
N PHE A 116 8.81 19.06 -24.64
CA PHE A 116 9.73 18.80 -25.77
C PHE A 116 9.29 19.47 -27.08
N LEU A 117 7.99 19.71 -27.30
CA LEU A 117 7.48 20.28 -28.56
C LEU A 117 7.47 21.82 -28.61
N ARG A 118 7.76 22.52 -27.50
CA ARG A 118 7.83 24.00 -27.51
C ARG A 118 9.17 24.55 -28.03
N LYS A 119 10.24 23.74 -28.07
CA LYS A 119 11.53 24.17 -28.65
C LYS A 119 11.59 24.05 -30.18
N LEU A 120 10.71 23.27 -30.82
CA LEU A 120 10.69 23.14 -32.28
C LEU A 120 9.86 24.22 -33.01
N LYS A 121 8.91 24.89 -32.33
CA LYS A 121 8.12 25.98 -32.94
C LYS A 121 8.73 27.38 -32.77
N ALA A 122 9.76 27.54 -31.95
CA ALA A 122 10.44 28.83 -31.75
C ALA A 122 11.68 29.01 -32.65
N GLY A 123 12.06 27.99 -33.44
CA GLY A 123 13.20 28.03 -34.36
C GLY A 123 12.84 28.16 -35.84
N LEU A 124 11.56 28.37 -36.17
CA LEU A 124 11.08 28.48 -37.56
C LEU A 124 10.13 29.69 -37.69
N ALA A 125 10.63 30.86 -37.36
CA ALA A 125 10.03 32.14 -37.68
C ALA A 125 11.15 33.17 -37.85
N LEU A 126 11.87 33.04 -38.97
CA LEU A 126 12.63 34.09 -39.64
C LEU A 126 12.08 34.20 -41.05
#